data_AF-A0A3D5EIP4-F1
#
_entry.id   AF-A0A3D5EIP4-F1
#
_cell.length_a   1.000
_cell.length_b   1.000
_cell.length_c   1.000
_cell.angle_alpha   90.00
_cell.angle_beta   90.00
_cell.angle_gamma   90.00
#
_symmetry.space_group_name_H-M   'P 1'
#
loop_
_entity.id
_entity.type
_entity.pdbx_description
1 polymer ?
#
loop_
_entity_poly.entity_id
_entity_poly.type
_entity_poly.pdbx_seq_one_letter_code
_entity_poly.pdbx_strand_id
1 'polypeptide(L)'
;MASSIQQGNFGFLQEHDSLFVEIAFSAERAFSSDPNTTLMKLRQLGEALAQHIAALVGIEFDDKTSQADLIYKINRELKLEPVVRELFHTLRMEGNKATHTFRTQHKEAINGLVVARKLAIWFHQSFGRSGVQFKPGPFIPPADPSEQLRQLQTEIAKLKSDLEQANVDLDSSNQLHDLVAKEKAEYEALALAMDEESRSLAKQASEHEEALLAQRKDYEAKIKALQDQLAAADEKTQTTQRSQINKNTQAATQHIVLDEALTRILIDQQLVEAGWTADSEALIYKSGARPEKGKNIAVAEWPTEHNGEKGRADYVLFSGLTPMAVVEAKKENANIAGKISQAERYSKGFSISPPMQSAWELAGMTIAWPDEHDGHYKIPFVYSCNGRPYVPQLAEQSGTWFRDVRDQANTKRALPKFHTPEGLIDKLKRSKEEAEKKLKAEPFGYLKVRDYQQKAIIAVENSLAKEVRTALLAMATGTGKTRTIIGLMYRFLKAERFKRILFLVDRTALGQQAIDAFNEAPLEQNHTLSKIYNVAELGDMAAEAETRVQVATVQA
;
A
#
# COMPACT_ATOMS: atom_id res chain seq x y z
N MET A 1 40.68 -4.02 5.92
CA MET A 1 39.46 -3.40 5.33
C MET A 1 38.94 -4.16 4.10
N ALA A 2 39.79 -4.71 3.22
CA ALA A 2 39.30 -5.49 2.06
C ALA A 2 38.60 -6.83 2.39
N SER A 3 38.89 -7.46 3.55
CA SER A 3 38.28 -8.76 3.92
C SER A 3 36.88 -8.66 4.53
N SER A 4 36.49 -7.50 5.07
CA SER A 4 35.13 -7.29 5.63
C SER A 4 34.09 -6.96 4.55
N ILE A 5 34.54 -6.38 3.42
CA ILE A 5 33.69 -6.02 2.27
C ILE A 5 33.10 -7.28 1.59
N GLN A 6 33.79 -8.42 1.65
CA GLN A 6 33.31 -9.70 1.11
C GLN A 6 32.29 -10.45 1.99
N GLN A 7 32.08 -10.02 3.24
CA GLN A 7 31.21 -10.74 4.21
C GLN A 7 29.90 -10.03 4.58
N GLY A 8 29.66 -8.80 4.09
CA GLY A 8 28.41 -8.06 4.34
C GLY A 8 27.19 -8.65 3.62
N ASN A 9 25.98 -8.22 3.97
CA ASN A 9 24.75 -8.78 3.38
C ASN A 9 24.64 -8.61 1.86
N PHE A 10 25.47 -7.74 1.28
CA PHE A 10 25.47 -7.33 -0.13
C PHE A 10 26.80 -7.60 -0.85
N GLY A 11 27.76 -8.29 -0.22
CA GLY A 11 29.11 -8.49 -0.79
C GLY A 11 29.13 -9.18 -2.17
N PHE A 12 28.09 -9.96 -2.50
CA PHE A 12 27.93 -10.61 -3.81
C PHE A 12 27.68 -9.62 -4.97
N LEU A 13 27.35 -8.35 -4.69
CA LEU A 13 27.18 -7.32 -5.71
C LEU A 13 28.52 -6.87 -6.33
N GLN A 14 29.65 -7.23 -5.73
CA GLN A 14 31.00 -6.93 -6.22
C GLN A 14 31.24 -7.48 -7.64
N GLU A 15 30.52 -8.53 -8.05
CA GLU A 15 30.58 -9.08 -9.40
C GLU A 15 30.11 -8.08 -10.48
N HIS A 16 29.24 -7.14 -10.10
CA HIS A 16 28.60 -6.21 -11.02
C HIS A 16 29.30 -4.85 -11.04
N ASP A 17 29.37 -4.18 -9.88
CA ASP A 17 30.13 -2.94 -9.73
C ASP A 17 30.45 -2.68 -8.25
N SER A 18 31.61 -2.09 -7.97
CA SER A 18 32.02 -1.70 -6.62
C SER A 18 31.09 -0.66 -5.99
N LEU A 19 30.47 0.21 -6.80
CA LEU A 19 29.55 1.24 -6.31
C LEU A 19 28.35 0.62 -5.57
N PHE A 20 27.82 -0.51 -6.04
CA PHE A 20 26.68 -1.16 -5.39
C PHE A 20 27.02 -1.65 -3.99
N VAL A 21 28.22 -2.24 -3.84
CA VAL A 21 28.71 -2.71 -2.55
C VAL A 21 28.95 -1.52 -1.62
N GLU A 22 29.54 -0.44 -2.13
CA GLU A 22 29.83 0.75 -1.33
C GLU A 22 28.55 1.44 -0.82
N ILE A 23 27.55 1.61 -1.70
CA ILE A 23 26.25 2.18 -1.30
C ILE A 23 25.57 1.29 -0.26
N ALA A 24 25.52 -0.03 -0.50
CA ALA A 24 24.84 -0.96 0.39
C ALA A 24 25.54 -1.07 1.76
N PHE A 25 26.87 -1.13 1.77
CA PHE A 25 27.66 -1.18 2.99
C PHE A 25 27.60 0.13 3.78
N SER A 26 27.57 1.27 3.08
CA SER A 26 27.29 2.57 3.69
C SER A 26 25.91 2.61 4.36
N ALA A 27 24.90 1.99 3.75
CA ALA A 27 23.58 1.87 4.35
C ALA A 27 23.60 1.01 5.64
N GLU A 28 24.31 -0.12 5.62
CA GLU A 28 24.47 -0.98 6.80
C GLU A 28 25.22 -0.28 7.94
N ARG A 29 26.28 0.47 7.63
CA ARG A 29 27.07 1.22 8.62
C ARG A 29 26.29 2.38 9.24
N ALA A 30 25.48 3.06 8.45
CA ALA A 30 24.66 4.17 8.93
C ALA A 30 23.48 3.70 9.81
N PHE A 31 23.14 2.41 9.80
CA PHE A 31 21.92 1.91 10.44
C PHE A 31 21.79 2.30 11.92
N SER A 32 22.83 2.08 12.70
CA SER A 32 22.79 2.32 14.15
C SER A 32 22.75 3.82 14.47
N SER A 33 23.53 4.62 13.75
CA SER A 33 23.71 6.05 14.02
C SER A 33 22.64 6.94 13.37
N ASP A 34 22.27 6.66 12.13
CA ASP A 34 21.31 7.44 11.35
C ASP A 34 20.45 6.54 10.40
N PRO A 35 19.30 6.06 10.90
CA PRO A 35 18.31 5.32 10.11
C PRO A 35 17.83 6.03 8.83
N ASN A 36 17.79 7.38 8.84
CA ASN A 36 17.38 8.12 7.64
C ASN A 36 18.41 7.95 6.54
N THR A 37 19.70 8.10 6.87
CA THR A 37 20.79 7.89 5.93
C THR A 37 20.77 6.46 5.38
N THR A 38 20.50 5.44 6.21
CA THR A 38 20.31 4.07 5.73
C THR A 38 19.23 3.99 4.65
N LEU A 39 18.02 4.49 4.90
CA LEU A 39 16.93 4.47 3.92
C LEU A 39 17.25 5.26 2.65
N MET A 40 17.90 6.42 2.77
CA MET A 40 18.36 7.19 1.62
C MET A 40 19.37 6.42 0.77
N LYS A 41 20.37 5.77 1.39
CA LYS A 41 21.36 4.93 0.69
C LYS A 41 20.72 3.71 0.03
N LEU A 42 19.74 3.06 0.68
CA LEU A 42 19.03 1.92 0.08
C LEU A 42 18.17 2.32 -1.12
N ARG A 43 17.59 3.53 -1.09
CA ARG A 43 16.95 4.11 -2.27
C ARG A 43 17.95 4.36 -3.40
N GLN A 44 19.12 4.94 -3.09
CA GLN A 44 20.19 5.14 -4.06
C GLN A 44 20.64 3.81 -4.69
N LEU A 45 20.72 2.74 -3.90
CA LEU A 45 21.00 1.38 -4.41
C LEU A 45 19.90 0.94 -5.39
N GLY A 46 18.62 1.11 -5.03
CA GLY A 46 17.50 0.81 -5.92
C GLY A 46 17.52 1.62 -7.23
N GLU A 47 17.88 2.89 -7.18
CA GLU A 47 18.07 3.74 -8.37
C GLU A 47 19.22 3.23 -9.25
N ALA A 48 20.38 2.95 -8.65
CA ALA A 48 21.56 2.47 -9.35
C ALA A 48 21.33 1.10 -10.03
N LEU A 49 20.63 0.18 -9.35
CA LEU A 49 20.21 -1.10 -9.92
C LEU A 49 19.25 -0.92 -11.11
N ALA A 50 18.26 -0.02 -10.99
CA ALA A 50 17.33 0.26 -12.09
C ALA A 50 18.05 0.83 -13.32
N GLN A 51 18.96 1.80 -13.13
CA GLN A 51 19.79 2.35 -14.20
C GLN A 51 20.68 1.28 -14.85
N HIS A 52 21.25 0.37 -14.07
CA HIS A 52 22.03 -0.73 -14.60
C HIS A 52 21.20 -1.66 -15.49
N ILE A 53 20.00 -2.04 -15.03
CA ILE A 53 19.07 -2.87 -15.80
C ILE A 53 18.69 -2.17 -17.10
N ALA A 54 18.36 -0.88 -17.04
CA ALA A 54 18.03 -0.09 -18.22
C ALA A 54 19.19 -0.07 -19.23
N ALA A 55 20.42 0.13 -18.75
CA ALA A 55 21.61 0.08 -19.61
C ALA A 55 21.78 -1.28 -20.28
N LEU A 56 21.69 -2.39 -19.53
CA LEU A 56 21.85 -3.76 -20.08
C LEU A 56 20.79 -4.14 -21.12
N VAL A 57 19.62 -3.52 -21.06
CA VAL A 57 18.49 -3.77 -21.97
C VAL A 57 18.47 -2.76 -23.13
N GLY A 58 19.34 -1.74 -23.10
CA GLY A 58 19.40 -0.68 -24.10
C GLY A 58 18.18 0.25 -24.02
N ILE A 59 17.75 0.60 -22.81
CA ILE A 59 16.71 1.60 -22.56
C ILE A 59 17.38 2.95 -22.32
N GLU A 60 16.96 3.95 -23.07
CA GLU A 60 17.45 5.32 -22.91
C GLU A 60 16.81 6.02 -21.70
N PHE A 61 17.66 6.66 -20.92
CA PHE A 61 17.30 7.52 -19.81
C PHE A 61 18.34 8.62 -19.64
N ASP A 62 17.91 9.72 -19.04
CA ASP A 62 18.71 10.91 -18.76
C ASP A 62 18.49 11.36 -17.31
N ASP A 63 19.16 12.45 -16.91
CA ASP A 63 19.06 13.00 -15.55
C ASP A 63 17.66 13.52 -15.19
N LYS A 64 16.77 13.68 -16.19
CA LYS A 64 15.39 14.12 -15.99
C LYS A 64 14.42 12.94 -15.86
N THR A 65 14.85 11.74 -16.21
CA THR A 65 14.02 10.54 -16.13
C THR A 65 13.84 10.16 -14.66
N SER A 66 12.61 10.26 -14.15
CA SER A 66 12.32 9.86 -12.77
C SER A 66 12.53 8.35 -12.58
N GLN A 67 12.85 7.92 -11.36
CA GLN A 67 12.99 6.49 -11.05
C GLN A 67 11.70 5.70 -11.39
N ALA A 68 10.53 6.30 -11.15
CA ALA A 68 9.25 5.68 -11.47
C ALA A 68 9.08 5.47 -12.98
N ASP A 69 9.42 6.47 -13.79
CA ASP A 69 9.38 6.38 -15.25
C ASP A 69 10.39 5.35 -15.78
N LEU A 70 11.58 5.30 -15.18
CA LEU A 70 12.60 4.32 -15.54
C LEU A 70 12.13 2.88 -15.27
N ILE A 71 11.57 2.62 -14.09
CA ILE A 71 10.99 1.32 -13.74
C ILE A 71 9.83 0.97 -14.68
N TYR A 72 9.00 1.94 -15.05
CA TYR A 72 7.93 1.75 -16.02
C TYR A 72 8.46 1.33 -17.40
N LYS A 73 9.49 2.02 -17.91
CA LYS A 73 10.17 1.66 -19.17
C LYS A 73 10.78 0.25 -19.10
N ILE A 74 11.51 -0.06 -18.02
CA ILE A 74 12.09 -1.39 -17.79
C ILE A 74 11.00 -2.46 -17.78
N ASN A 75 9.88 -2.22 -17.10
CA ASN A 75 8.78 -3.18 -17.04
C ASN A 75 8.14 -3.40 -18.41
N ARG A 76 8.01 -2.36 -19.23
CA ARG A 76 7.46 -2.50 -20.60
C ARG A 76 8.32 -3.42 -21.46
N GLU A 77 9.64 -3.33 -21.33
CA GLU A 77 10.58 -4.15 -22.11
C GLU A 77 10.79 -5.55 -21.51
N LEU A 78 10.96 -5.63 -20.18
CA LEU A 78 11.29 -6.88 -19.50
C LEU A 78 10.11 -7.69 -18.99
N LYS A 79 8.91 -7.10 -18.97
CA LYS A 79 7.71 -7.66 -18.34
C LYS A 79 8.00 -8.14 -16.92
N LEU A 80 8.57 -7.24 -16.12
CA LEU A 80 8.94 -7.56 -14.75
C LEU A 80 7.71 -8.04 -13.97
N GLU A 81 7.90 -9.15 -13.27
CA GLU A 81 6.89 -9.67 -12.36
C GLU A 81 6.53 -8.59 -11.30
N PRO A 82 5.26 -8.50 -10.90
CA PRO A 82 4.78 -7.44 -10.00
C PRO A 82 5.55 -7.36 -8.68
N VAL A 83 5.98 -8.48 -8.11
CA VAL A 83 6.74 -8.51 -6.84
C VAL A 83 8.03 -7.71 -6.93
N VAL A 84 8.75 -7.76 -8.06
CA VAL A 84 10.00 -7.02 -8.25
C VAL A 84 9.72 -5.52 -8.30
N ARG A 85 8.64 -5.13 -9.00
CA ARG A 85 8.20 -3.73 -9.07
C ARG A 85 7.82 -3.20 -7.69
N GLU A 86 7.18 -4.03 -6.88
CA GLU A 86 6.83 -3.69 -5.51
C GLU A 86 8.09 -3.46 -4.66
N LEU A 87 9.11 -4.32 -4.74
CA LEU A 87 10.36 -4.12 -4.00
C LEU A 87 11.03 -2.78 -4.33
N PHE A 88 11.10 -2.41 -5.62
CA PHE A 88 11.59 -1.08 -6.02
C PHE A 88 10.73 0.05 -5.48
N HIS A 89 9.40 -0.10 -5.54
CA HIS A 89 8.45 0.89 -5.06
C HIS A 89 8.55 1.08 -3.54
N THR A 90 8.63 0.01 -2.75
CA THR A 90 8.82 0.07 -1.29
C THR A 90 10.09 0.82 -0.92
N LEU A 91 11.24 0.52 -1.55
CA LEU A 91 12.49 1.25 -1.27
C LEU A 91 12.40 2.73 -1.63
N ARG A 92 11.74 3.05 -2.76
CA ARG A 92 11.53 4.44 -3.19
C ARG A 92 10.66 5.19 -2.18
N MET A 93 9.56 4.59 -1.72
CA MET A 93 8.63 5.21 -0.78
C MET A 93 9.29 5.45 0.58
N GLU A 94 9.97 4.46 1.15
CA GLU A 94 10.65 4.60 2.43
C GLU A 94 11.82 5.59 2.37
N GLY A 95 12.61 5.58 1.28
CA GLY A 95 13.67 6.56 1.08
C GLY A 95 13.16 7.99 0.91
N ASN A 96 12.02 8.20 0.24
CA ASN A 96 11.36 9.51 0.15
C ASN A 96 10.89 10.00 1.53
N LYS A 97 10.26 9.11 2.31
CA LYS A 97 9.80 9.41 3.67
C LYS A 97 10.96 9.86 4.56
N ALA A 98 12.10 9.17 4.49
CA ALA A 98 13.33 9.53 5.21
C ALA A 98 13.89 10.91 4.80
N THR A 99 13.78 11.26 3.52
CA THR A 99 14.31 12.55 3.01
C THR A 99 13.45 13.74 3.47
N HIS A 100 12.13 13.56 3.59
CA HIS A 100 11.18 14.63 3.93
C HIS A 100 10.74 14.67 5.40
N THR A 101 10.94 13.58 6.15
CA THR A 101 10.49 13.46 7.55
C THR A 101 11.70 13.23 8.44
N PHE A 102 12.03 14.19 9.32
CA PHE A 102 13.17 14.11 10.25
C PHE A 102 13.04 13.04 11.37
N ARG A 103 12.08 12.11 11.24
CA ARG A 103 11.82 11.03 12.21
C ARG A 103 11.47 9.74 11.47
N THR A 104 12.48 8.97 11.08
CA THR A 104 12.32 7.53 10.79
C THR A 104 12.90 6.72 11.93
N GLN A 105 12.35 5.54 12.19
CA GLN A 105 12.81 4.66 13.26
C GLN A 105 13.74 3.60 12.66
N HIS A 106 14.62 3.02 13.48
CA HIS A 106 15.51 1.92 13.08
C HIS A 106 14.74 0.73 12.46
N LYS A 107 13.45 0.61 12.76
CA LYS A 107 12.59 -0.40 12.17
C LYS A 107 12.30 -0.20 10.67
N GLU A 108 11.97 1.00 10.24
CA GLU A 108 11.81 1.24 8.80
C GLU A 108 13.14 1.00 8.07
N ALA A 109 14.26 1.38 8.68
CA ALA A 109 15.60 1.14 8.13
C ALA A 109 15.93 -0.35 8.01
N ILE A 110 15.61 -1.20 9.01
CA ILE A 110 15.88 -2.65 8.93
C ILE A 110 14.97 -3.31 7.91
N ASN A 111 13.70 -2.91 7.82
CA ASN A 111 12.78 -3.38 6.79
C ASN A 111 13.30 -3.00 5.40
N GLY A 112 13.81 -1.77 5.25
CA GLY A 112 14.49 -1.32 4.04
C GLY A 112 15.68 -2.22 3.68
N LEU A 113 16.53 -2.58 4.64
CA LEU A 113 17.68 -3.48 4.41
C LEU A 113 17.22 -4.86 3.92
N VAL A 114 16.16 -5.43 4.52
CA VAL A 114 15.59 -6.71 4.12
C VAL A 114 15.06 -6.65 2.67
N VAL A 115 14.28 -5.61 2.35
CA VAL A 115 13.72 -5.40 1.00
C VAL A 115 14.83 -5.19 -0.02
N ALA A 116 15.81 -4.33 0.27
CA ALA A 116 16.96 -4.06 -0.60
C ALA A 116 17.78 -5.31 -0.85
N ARG A 117 17.98 -6.14 0.17
CA ARG A 117 18.71 -7.40 0.03
C ARG A 117 17.97 -8.38 -0.87
N LYS A 118 16.65 -8.51 -0.71
CA LYS A 118 15.84 -9.39 -1.58
C LYS A 118 15.89 -8.92 -3.03
N LEU A 119 15.82 -7.61 -3.25
CA LEU A 119 15.97 -7.01 -4.58
C LEU A 119 17.38 -7.25 -5.15
N ALA A 120 18.44 -7.08 -4.35
CA ALA A 120 19.82 -7.31 -4.74
C ALA A 120 20.09 -8.79 -5.07
N ILE A 121 19.53 -9.73 -4.31
CA ILE A 121 19.61 -11.18 -4.59
C ILE A 121 18.94 -11.47 -5.93
N TRP A 122 17.73 -10.97 -6.16
CA TRP A 122 17.02 -11.14 -7.43
C TRP A 122 17.84 -10.57 -8.60
N PHE A 123 18.41 -9.38 -8.43
CA PHE A 123 19.27 -8.76 -9.43
C PHE A 123 20.49 -9.64 -9.73
N HIS A 124 21.20 -10.10 -8.70
CA HIS A 124 22.36 -10.96 -8.88
C HIS A 124 22.01 -12.31 -9.52
N GLN A 125 20.87 -12.92 -9.18
CA GLN A 125 20.40 -14.14 -9.82
C GLN A 125 19.94 -13.94 -11.27
N SER A 126 19.54 -12.72 -11.64
CA SER A 126 19.10 -12.38 -13.01
C SER A 126 20.28 -12.06 -13.94
N PHE A 127 21.29 -11.37 -13.43
CA PHE A 127 22.36 -10.78 -14.25
C PHE A 127 23.76 -11.35 -13.93
N GLY A 128 23.93 -12.06 -12.81
CA GLY A 128 25.21 -12.65 -12.42
C GLY A 128 25.50 -13.97 -13.14
N ARG A 129 26.79 -14.36 -13.16
CA ARG A 129 27.30 -15.56 -13.83
C ARG A 129 26.69 -16.85 -13.29
N SER A 130 26.44 -16.90 -11.98
CA SER A 130 25.89 -18.08 -11.29
C SER A 130 24.37 -18.21 -11.47
N GLY A 131 23.69 -17.16 -11.94
CA GLY A 131 22.24 -17.14 -12.12
C GLY A 131 21.46 -17.63 -10.89
N VAL A 132 20.40 -18.41 -11.13
CA VAL A 132 19.55 -19.02 -10.09
C VAL A 132 20.25 -20.05 -9.20
N GLN A 133 21.45 -20.53 -9.57
CA GLN A 133 22.23 -21.45 -8.74
C GLN A 133 22.92 -20.72 -7.56
N PHE A 134 22.95 -19.39 -7.59
CA PHE A 134 23.43 -18.60 -6.47
C PHE A 134 22.54 -18.77 -5.25
N LYS A 135 23.14 -19.21 -4.15
CA LYS A 135 22.48 -19.37 -2.84
C LYS A 135 22.96 -18.27 -1.90
N PRO A 136 22.14 -17.26 -1.60
CA PRO A 136 22.49 -16.26 -0.61
C PRO A 136 22.56 -16.89 0.78
N GLY A 137 23.49 -16.43 1.62
CA GLY A 137 23.49 -16.76 3.05
C GLY A 137 22.26 -16.20 3.78
N PRO A 138 22.10 -16.46 5.09
CA PRO A 138 21.08 -15.79 5.90
C PRO A 138 21.31 -14.27 5.93
N PHE A 139 20.25 -13.51 6.19
CA PHE A 139 20.38 -12.09 6.48
C PHE A 139 20.95 -11.93 7.90
N ILE A 140 21.96 -11.08 8.04
CA ILE A 140 22.59 -10.75 9.32
C ILE A 140 22.16 -9.32 9.67
N PRO A 141 21.20 -9.12 10.59
CA PRO A 141 20.74 -7.79 10.95
C PRO A 141 21.86 -7.01 11.66
N PRO A 142 22.10 -5.73 11.31
CA PRO A 142 22.94 -4.86 12.12
C PRO A 142 22.36 -4.67 13.53
N ALA A 143 23.22 -4.31 14.49
CA ALA A 143 22.78 -4.10 15.86
C ALA A 143 21.85 -2.88 15.95
N ASP A 144 20.66 -3.08 16.53
CA ASP A 144 19.64 -2.05 16.65
C ASP A 144 19.72 -1.38 18.03
N PRO A 145 20.22 -0.14 18.13
CA PRO A 145 20.35 0.55 19.41
C PRO A 145 18.99 0.92 20.01
N SER A 146 17.91 0.91 19.22
CA SER A 146 16.54 1.18 19.70
C SER A 146 15.84 -0.05 20.27
N GLU A 147 16.47 -1.23 20.23
CA GLU A 147 15.82 -2.48 20.61
C GLU A 147 15.30 -2.46 22.07
N GLN A 148 16.12 -1.98 23.00
CA GLN A 148 15.74 -1.86 24.42
C GLN A 148 14.56 -0.89 24.62
N LEU A 149 14.59 0.26 23.92
CA LEU A 149 13.51 1.23 23.97
C LEU A 149 12.19 0.63 23.46
N ARG A 150 12.23 -0.15 22.37
CA ARG A 150 11.03 -0.83 21.85
C ARG A 150 10.51 -1.91 22.80
N GLN A 151 11.41 -2.63 23.47
CA GLN A 151 11.03 -3.61 24.50
C GLN A 151 10.32 -2.90 25.66
N LEU A 152 10.84 -1.76 26.14
CA LEU A 152 10.18 -0.94 27.17
C LEU A 152 8.81 -0.42 26.72
N GLN A 153 8.70 0.05 25.48
CA GLN A 153 7.41 0.49 24.91
C GLN A 153 6.38 -0.64 24.87
N THR A 154 6.83 -1.84 24.52
CA THR A 154 6.00 -3.05 24.56
C THR A 154 5.55 -3.38 25.98
N GLU A 155 6.47 -3.32 26.96
CA GLU A 155 6.14 -3.54 28.37
C GLU A 155 5.14 -2.50 28.89
N ILE A 156 5.34 -1.22 28.57
CA ILE A 156 4.43 -0.14 28.93
C ILE A 156 3.05 -0.34 28.31
N ALA A 157 2.98 -0.70 27.02
CA ALA A 157 1.71 -0.95 26.34
C ALA A 157 0.96 -2.13 26.98
N LYS A 158 1.67 -3.21 27.28
CA LYS A 158 1.11 -4.38 27.96
C LYS A 158 0.62 -4.04 29.37
N LEU A 159 1.44 -3.37 30.18
CA LEU A 159 1.08 -3.00 31.55
C LEU A 159 -0.12 -2.02 31.58
N LYS A 160 -0.17 -1.06 30.64
CA LYS A 160 -1.34 -0.18 30.45
C LYS A 160 -2.60 -0.99 30.15
N SER A 161 -2.53 -1.95 29.22
CA SER A 161 -3.66 -2.81 28.90
C SER A 161 -4.08 -3.68 30.10
N ASP A 162 -3.14 -4.20 30.88
CA ASP A 162 -3.43 -5.04 32.03
C ASP A 162 -4.10 -4.21 33.15
N LEU A 163 -3.64 -2.98 33.37
CA LEU A 163 -4.22 -2.00 34.31
C LEU A 163 -5.67 -1.63 33.95
N GLU A 164 -5.95 -1.38 32.68
CA GLU A 164 -7.31 -1.10 32.20
C GLU A 164 -8.26 -2.28 32.43
N GLN A 165 -7.75 -3.52 32.35
CA GLN A 165 -8.55 -4.73 32.52
C GLN A 165 -8.77 -5.12 33.99
N ALA A 166 -7.82 -4.79 34.88
CA ALA A 166 -7.79 -5.29 36.26
C ALA A 166 -8.44 -4.37 37.32
N ASN A 167 -8.99 -3.20 36.95
CA ASN A 167 -9.55 -2.22 37.91
C ASN A 167 -8.55 -1.83 39.03
N VAL A 168 -7.37 -1.39 38.59
CA VAL A 168 -6.34 -0.59 39.31
C VAL A 168 -5.89 -1.12 40.69
N ASP A 169 -4.77 -1.84 40.69
CA ASP A 169 -3.91 -1.98 41.88
C ASP A 169 -2.94 -0.78 41.97
N LEU A 170 -2.75 -0.22 43.17
CA LEU A 170 -1.86 0.95 43.38
C LEU A 170 -0.40 0.64 42.97
N ASP A 171 0.04 -0.60 43.19
CA ASP A 171 1.41 -1.06 42.89
C ASP A 171 1.70 -1.10 41.38
N SER A 172 0.72 -1.51 40.57
CA SER A 172 0.88 -1.54 39.10
C SER A 172 0.89 -0.14 38.50
N SER A 173 0.19 0.82 39.12
CA SER A 173 0.28 2.24 38.72
C SER A 173 1.68 2.83 39.00
N ASN A 174 2.31 2.47 40.13
CA ASN A 174 3.68 2.90 40.43
C ASN A 174 4.69 2.28 39.47
N GLN A 175 4.54 0.97 39.17
CA GLN A 175 5.37 0.29 38.16
C GLN A 175 5.24 0.95 36.77
N LEU A 176 4.04 1.36 36.37
CA LEU A 176 3.83 2.07 35.10
C LEU A 176 4.60 3.39 35.08
N HIS A 177 4.52 4.17 36.17
CA HIS A 177 5.24 5.44 36.28
C HIS A 177 6.76 5.23 36.17
N ASP A 178 7.30 4.20 36.84
CA ASP A 178 8.72 3.87 36.79
C ASP A 178 9.17 3.42 35.40
N LEU A 179 8.36 2.61 34.69
CA LEU A 179 8.66 2.21 33.32
C LEU A 179 8.63 3.40 32.36
N VAL A 180 7.67 4.31 32.49
CA VAL A 180 7.60 5.54 31.68
C VAL A 180 8.80 6.46 31.97
N ALA A 181 9.25 6.54 33.23
CA ALA A 181 10.47 7.27 33.58
C ALA A 181 11.72 6.63 32.96
N LYS A 182 11.82 5.29 32.98
CA LYS A 182 12.90 4.55 32.30
C LYS A 182 12.86 4.72 30.78
N GLU A 183 11.69 4.63 30.15
CA GLU A 183 11.53 4.89 28.70
C GLU A 183 12.06 6.27 28.34
N LYS A 184 11.73 7.29 29.13
CA LYS A 184 12.23 8.65 28.91
C LYS A 184 13.75 8.73 29.06
N ALA A 185 14.32 8.10 30.09
CA ALA A 185 15.77 8.08 30.31
C ALA A 185 16.52 7.33 29.20
N GLU A 186 16.01 6.18 28.77
CA GLU A 186 16.57 5.40 27.64
C GLU A 186 16.44 6.16 26.32
N TYR A 187 15.32 6.86 26.10
CA TYR A 187 15.16 7.72 24.93
C TYR A 187 16.20 8.86 24.91
N GLU A 188 16.43 9.51 26.05
CA GLU A 188 17.46 10.54 26.20
C GLU A 188 18.87 9.98 26.01
N ALA A 189 19.16 8.80 26.57
CA ALA A 189 20.45 8.12 26.40
C ALA A 189 20.70 7.70 24.94
N LEU A 190 19.68 7.15 24.27
CA LEU A 190 19.73 6.81 22.85
C LEU A 190 19.97 8.06 22.00
N ALA A 191 19.25 9.16 22.27
CA ALA A 191 19.43 10.42 21.55
C ALA A 191 20.86 10.99 21.72
N LEU A 192 21.43 10.90 22.92
CA LEU A 192 22.81 11.32 23.19
C LEU A 192 23.83 10.41 22.49
N ALA A 193 23.65 9.09 22.57
CA ALA A 193 24.51 8.13 21.89
C ALA A 193 24.48 8.34 20.36
N MET A 194 23.29 8.60 19.80
CA MET A 194 23.14 8.93 18.38
C MET A 194 23.85 10.24 18.01
N ASP A 195 23.78 11.29 18.82
CA ASP A 195 24.50 12.56 18.55
C ASP A 195 26.02 12.39 18.63
N GLU A 196 26.53 11.66 19.64
CA GLU A 196 27.96 11.36 19.77
C GLU A 196 28.48 10.50 18.60
N GLU A 197 27.77 9.43 18.26
CA GLU A 197 28.12 8.55 17.14
C GLU A 197 28.03 9.30 15.80
N SER A 198 26.96 10.09 15.60
CA SER A 198 26.79 10.93 14.41
C SER A 198 27.94 11.93 14.24
N ARG A 199 28.40 12.59 15.30
CA ARG A 199 29.57 13.49 15.23
C ARG A 199 30.85 12.76 14.87
N SER A 200 31.05 11.54 15.39
CA SER A 200 32.22 10.72 15.07
C SER A 200 32.22 10.24 13.61
N LEU A 201 31.05 9.86 13.10
CA LEU A 201 30.85 9.37 11.75
C LEU A 201 30.79 10.49 10.72
N ALA A 202 30.31 11.68 11.06
CA ALA A 202 30.27 12.85 10.16
C ALA A 202 31.66 13.20 9.62
N LYS A 203 32.70 13.05 10.44
CA LYS A 203 34.10 13.28 10.02
C LYS A 203 34.59 12.21 9.03
N GLN A 204 34.21 10.95 9.23
CA GLN A 204 34.53 9.86 8.29
C GLN A 204 33.66 9.89 7.03
N ALA A 205 32.42 10.39 7.14
CA ALA A 205 31.47 10.50 6.05
C ALA A 205 31.94 11.53 5.00
N SER A 206 32.48 12.68 5.43
CA SER A 206 33.04 13.67 4.50
C SER A 206 34.17 13.11 3.64
N GLU A 207 35.03 12.25 4.19
CA GLU A 207 36.14 11.62 3.45
C GLU A 207 35.64 10.52 2.49
N HIS A 208 34.58 9.80 2.87
CA HIS A 208 33.97 8.78 2.01
C HIS A 208 33.04 9.36 0.94
N GLU A 209 32.44 10.51 1.18
CA GLU A 209 31.50 11.14 0.25
C GLU A 209 32.20 11.62 -1.03
N GLU A 210 33.43 12.14 -0.92
CA GLU A 210 34.26 12.45 -2.08
C GLU A 210 34.61 11.18 -2.89
N ALA A 211 34.97 10.09 -2.22
CA ALA A 211 35.25 8.81 -2.86
C ALA A 211 34.00 8.22 -3.55
N LEU A 212 32.83 8.33 -2.91
CA LEU A 212 31.55 7.90 -3.45
C LEU A 212 31.14 8.75 -4.66
N LEU A 213 31.36 10.06 -4.62
CA LEU A 213 31.12 10.96 -5.75
C LEU A 213 32.01 10.61 -6.95
N ALA A 214 33.29 10.31 -6.70
CA ALA A 214 34.20 9.85 -7.74
C ALA A 214 33.75 8.52 -8.35
N GLN A 215 33.41 7.53 -7.50
CA GLN A 215 32.90 6.23 -7.97
C GLN A 215 31.58 6.37 -8.74
N ARG A 216 30.70 7.29 -8.32
CA ARG A 216 29.44 7.57 -9.00
C ARG A 216 29.68 8.15 -10.39
N LYS A 217 30.61 9.10 -10.53
CA LYS A 217 31.00 9.67 -11.82
C LYS A 217 31.61 8.61 -12.74
N ASP A 218 32.46 7.74 -12.20
CA ASP A 218 33.02 6.61 -12.93
C ASP A 218 31.93 5.63 -13.37
N TYR A 219 30.95 5.36 -12.51
CA TYR A 219 29.81 4.51 -12.83
C TYR A 219 28.91 5.12 -13.91
N GLU A 220 28.60 6.40 -13.84
CA GLU A 220 27.86 7.12 -14.87
C GLU A 220 28.60 7.06 -16.22
N ALA A 221 29.93 7.19 -16.21
CA ALA A 221 30.74 7.02 -17.42
C ALA A 221 30.69 5.58 -17.96
N LYS A 222 30.75 4.56 -17.10
CA LYS A 222 30.60 3.15 -17.50
C LYS A 222 29.22 2.86 -18.09
N ILE A 223 28.16 3.37 -17.46
CA ILE A 223 26.78 3.22 -17.94
C ILE A 223 26.61 3.86 -19.31
N LYS A 224 27.16 5.06 -19.51
CA LYS A 224 27.15 5.73 -20.81
C LYS A 224 27.91 4.94 -21.87
N ALA A 225 29.10 4.42 -21.54
CA ALA A 225 29.86 3.57 -22.44
C ALA A 225 29.12 2.27 -22.82
N LEU A 226 28.40 1.66 -21.86
CA LEU A 226 27.53 0.51 -22.10
C LEU A 226 26.35 0.86 -23.03
N GLN A 227 25.71 2.01 -22.84
CA GLN A 227 24.66 2.50 -23.72
C GLN A 227 25.17 2.72 -25.15
N ASP A 228 26.33 3.38 -25.30
CA ASP A 228 26.96 3.63 -26.60
C ASP A 228 27.33 2.32 -27.31
N GLN A 229 27.90 1.36 -26.57
CA GLN A 229 28.25 0.04 -27.12
C GLN A 229 27.02 -0.74 -27.58
N LEU A 230 25.93 -0.70 -26.82
CA LEU A 230 24.70 -1.39 -27.17
C LEU A 230 23.98 -0.70 -28.33
N ALA A 231 23.99 0.62 -28.39
CA ALA A 231 23.45 1.38 -29.53
C ALA A 231 24.19 1.07 -30.83
N ALA A 232 25.49 0.76 -30.76
CA ALA A 232 26.29 0.34 -31.91
C ALA A 232 26.13 -1.15 -32.28
N ALA A 233 25.46 -1.96 -31.45
CA ALA A 233 25.26 -3.39 -31.71
C ALA A 233 24.09 -3.64 -32.67
N ASP A 234 24.23 -4.65 -33.53
CA ASP A 234 23.17 -5.03 -34.48
C ASP A 234 21.85 -5.40 -33.77
N GLU A 235 20.72 -5.06 -34.40
CA GLU A 235 19.36 -5.27 -33.88
C GLU A 235 19.09 -6.74 -33.48
N LYS A 236 19.70 -7.69 -34.19
CA LYS A 236 19.61 -9.14 -33.89
C LYS A 236 20.33 -9.51 -32.59
N THR A 237 21.47 -8.89 -32.31
CA THR A 237 22.25 -9.10 -31.08
C THR A 237 21.50 -8.52 -29.89
N GLN A 238 20.97 -7.30 -30.02
CA GLN A 238 20.14 -6.67 -29.00
C GLN A 238 18.89 -7.51 -28.67
N THR A 239 18.16 -7.99 -29.69
CA THR A 239 16.95 -8.81 -29.50
C THR A 239 17.26 -10.13 -28.77
N THR A 240 18.38 -10.77 -29.12
CA THR A 240 18.80 -12.03 -28.49
C THR A 240 19.19 -11.82 -27.03
N GLN A 241 19.96 -10.77 -26.74
CA GLN A 241 20.34 -10.39 -25.39
C GLN A 241 19.11 -10.05 -24.52
N ARG A 242 18.17 -9.25 -25.05
CA ARG A 242 16.90 -8.94 -24.36
C ARG A 242 16.08 -10.19 -24.06
N SER A 243 15.96 -11.11 -25.03
CA SER A 243 15.24 -12.37 -24.80
C SER A 243 15.92 -13.23 -23.74
N GLN A 244 17.25 -13.23 -23.67
CA GLN A 244 17.98 -13.99 -22.64
C GLN A 244 17.79 -13.36 -21.26
N ILE A 245 17.89 -12.04 -21.15
CA ILE A 245 17.64 -11.30 -19.90
C ILE A 245 16.21 -11.59 -19.41
N ASN A 246 15.20 -11.55 -20.29
CA ASN A 246 13.82 -11.88 -19.93
C ASN A 246 13.65 -13.27 -19.35
N LYS A 247 14.35 -14.27 -19.90
CA LYS A 247 14.30 -15.64 -19.35
C LYS A 247 14.97 -15.69 -17.99
N ASN A 248 16.11 -15.03 -17.82
CA ASN A 248 16.85 -15.02 -16.56
C ASN A 248 16.05 -14.31 -15.46
N THR A 249 15.44 -13.16 -15.74
CA THR A 249 14.65 -12.40 -14.77
C THR A 249 13.41 -13.17 -14.33
N GLN A 250 12.71 -13.83 -15.26
CA GLN A 250 11.58 -14.71 -14.94
C GLN A 250 12.01 -15.91 -14.07
N ALA A 251 13.12 -16.56 -14.40
CA ALA A 251 13.65 -17.66 -13.60
C ALA A 251 14.03 -17.20 -12.19
N ALA A 252 14.74 -16.06 -12.07
CA ALA A 252 15.12 -15.49 -10.78
C ALA A 252 13.91 -15.11 -9.93
N THR A 253 12.83 -14.58 -10.54
CA THR A 253 11.63 -14.24 -9.78
C THR A 253 10.95 -15.46 -9.15
N GLN A 254 10.97 -16.63 -9.80
CA GLN A 254 10.43 -17.86 -9.19
C GLN A 254 11.17 -18.26 -7.90
N HIS A 255 12.39 -17.76 -7.70
CA HIS A 255 13.19 -17.95 -6.49
C HIS A 255 13.05 -16.83 -5.46
N ILE A 256 12.32 -15.74 -5.76
CA ILE A 256 11.89 -14.80 -4.73
C ILE A 256 10.83 -15.55 -3.92
N VAL A 257 11.25 -16.14 -2.81
CA VAL A 257 10.33 -16.66 -1.80
C VAL A 257 10.00 -15.49 -0.87
N LEU A 258 8.77 -14.98 -0.96
CA LEU A 258 8.20 -14.15 0.10
C LEU A 258 8.03 -15.05 1.33
N ASP A 259 8.96 -14.92 2.26
CA ASP A 259 8.77 -15.45 3.60
C ASP A 259 7.67 -14.66 4.32
N GLU A 260 7.28 -15.17 5.48
CA GLU A 260 6.23 -14.55 6.29
C GLU A 260 6.57 -13.12 6.68
N ALA A 261 7.83 -12.87 7.04
CA ALA A 261 8.32 -11.57 7.47
C ALA A 261 8.20 -10.54 6.33
N LEU A 262 8.71 -10.87 5.14
CA LEU A 262 8.58 -9.98 3.98
C LEU A 262 7.12 -9.78 3.57
N THR A 263 6.29 -10.82 3.65
CA THR A 263 4.85 -10.70 3.37
C THR A 263 4.18 -9.68 4.30
N ARG A 264 4.52 -9.73 5.60
CA ARG A 264 4.01 -8.78 6.61
C ARG A 264 4.50 -7.36 6.36
N ILE A 265 5.79 -7.17 6.04
CA ILE A 265 6.35 -5.85 5.68
C ILE A 265 5.58 -5.24 4.51
N LEU A 266 5.30 -6.02 3.47
CA LEU A 266 4.55 -5.54 2.30
C LEU A 266 3.08 -5.22 2.64
N ILE A 267 2.42 -6.03 3.48
CA ILE A 267 1.05 -5.77 3.91
C ILE A 267 0.96 -4.53 4.80
N ASP A 268 1.89 -4.37 5.74
CA ASP A 268 1.98 -3.18 6.59
C ASP A 268 2.13 -1.93 5.73
N GLN A 269 3.00 -1.97 4.70
CA GLN A 269 3.13 -0.86 3.75
C GLN A 269 1.83 -0.56 3.01
N GLN A 270 1.13 -1.59 2.50
CA GLN A 270 -0.14 -1.42 1.79
C GLN A 270 -1.25 -0.86 2.68
N LEU A 271 -1.25 -1.20 3.97
CA LEU A 271 -2.15 -0.64 4.97
C LEU A 271 -1.79 0.83 5.26
N VAL A 272 -0.51 1.15 5.41
CA VAL A 272 -0.01 2.53 5.59
C VAL A 272 -0.35 3.41 4.40
N GLU A 273 -0.15 2.94 3.18
CA GLU A 273 -0.57 3.65 1.95
C GLU A 273 -2.08 3.88 1.89
N ALA A 274 -2.88 3.02 2.53
CA ALA A 274 -4.32 3.18 2.66
C ALA A 274 -4.73 4.06 3.86
N GLY A 275 -3.79 4.60 4.64
CA GLY A 275 -4.06 5.50 5.77
C GLY A 275 -4.24 4.81 7.13
N TRP A 276 -3.82 3.55 7.26
CA TRP A 276 -3.81 2.82 8.53
C TRP A 276 -2.43 2.92 9.19
N THR A 277 -2.36 3.16 10.49
CA THR A 277 -1.14 2.92 11.27
C THR A 277 -0.97 1.42 11.43
N ALA A 278 -0.03 0.83 10.70
CA ALA A 278 0.25 -0.61 10.72
C ALA A 278 1.71 -0.88 11.04
N ASP A 279 1.90 -1.80 11.97
CA ASP A 279 3.20 -2.31 12.36
C ASP A 279 2.99 -3.69 13.00
N SER A 280 3.21 -4.74 12.22
CA SER A 280 2.96 -6.11 12.67
C SER A 280 3.94 -6.64 13.71
N GLU A 281 5.00 -5.91 14.07
CA GLU A 281 5.94 -6.31 15.11
C GLU A 281 5.70 -5.56 16.43
N ALA A 282 5.35 -4.27 16.36
CA ALA A 282 5.07 -3.46 17.54
C ALA A 282 3.58 -3.47 17.92
N LEU A 283 2.68 -3.39 16.94
CA LEU A 283 1.23 -3.32 17.16
C LEU A 283 0.60 -4.71 17.22
N ILE A 284 1.16 -5.60 18.05
CA ILE A 284 0.66 -6.96 18.27
C ILE A 284 -0.24 -7.00 19.51
N TYR A 285 -1.37 -7.70 19.43
CA TYR A 285 -2.27 -7.88 20.58
C TYR A 285 -1.55 -8.45 21.82
N LYS A 286 -0.70 -9.47 21.64
CA LYS A 286 0.08 -10.11 22.70
C LYS A 286 1.05 -9.14 23.39
N SER A 287 1.54 -8.16 22.64
CA SER A 287 2.42 -7.07 23.10
C SER A 287 1.65 -5.92 23.77
N GLY A 288 0.33 -6.04 23.94
CA GLY A 288 -0.49 -5.01 24.57
C GLY A 288 -1.07 -3.96 23.62
N ALA A 289 -0.87 -4.10 22.31
CA ALA A 289 -1.46 -3.17 21.35
C ALA A 289 -3.00 -3.26 21.38
N ARG A 290 -3.66 -2.11 21.47
CA ARG A 290 -5.11 -1.97 21.57
C ARG A 290 -5.59 -0.81 20.68
N PRO A 291 -6.87 -0.80 20.27
CA PRO A 291 -7.44 0.34 19.58
C PRO A 291 -7.42 1.60 20.44
N GLU A 292 -7.21 2.76 19.80
CA GLU A 292 -7.14 4.06 20.48
C GLU A 292 -8.13 5.03 19.85
N LYS A 293 -8.80 5.85 20.68
CA LYS A 293 -9.75 6.85 20.20
C LYS A 293 -9.04 7.86 19.29
N GLY A 294 -9.61 8.07 18.09
CA GLY A 294 -9.10 9.04 17.11
C GLY A 294 -7.91 8.57 16.28
N LYS A 295 -7.44 7.33 16.45
CA LYS A 295 -6.39 6.72 15.61
C LYS A 295 -6.95 5.60 14.75
N ASN A 296 -6.42 5.45 13.54
CA ASN A 296 -6.74 4.34 12.65
C ASN A 296 -5.60 3.32 12.75
N ILE A 297 -5.80 2.21 13.46
CA ILE A 297 -4.72 1.27 13.81
C ILE A 297 -5.03 -0.12 13.26
N ALA A 298 -4.04 -0.76 12.65
CA ALA A 298 -4.06 -2.19 12.34
C ALA A 298 -3.34 -2.96 13.45
N VAL A 299 -4.09 -3.72 14.25
CA VAL A 299 -3.53 -4.54 15.33
C VAL A 299 -3.34 -5.98 14.84
N ALA A 300 -2.14 -6.50 14.94
CA ALA A 300 -1.78 -7.85 14.51
C ALA A 300 -2.09 -8.92 15.58
N GLU A 301 -2.29 -10.15 15.11
CA GLU A 301 -2.51 -11.36 15.92
C GLU A 301 -3.65 -11.28 16.94
N TRP A 302 -4.78 -10.67 16.56
CA TRP A 302 -5.91 -10.48 17.46
C TRP A 302 -6.63 -11.82 17.77
N PRO A 303 -6.88 -12.17 19.04
CA PRO A 303 -7.51 -13.44 19.39
C PRO A 303 -8.98 -13.47 18.96
N THR A 304 -9.40 -14.62 18.43
CA THR A 304 -10.80 -14.87 18.04
C THR A 304 -11.21 -16.25 18.54
N GLU A 305 -12.51 -16.45 18.80
CA GLU A 305 -13.06 -17.73 19.19
C GLU A 305 -14.42 -17.93 18.52
N HIS A 306 -14.53 -18.97 17.71
CA HIS A 306 -15.76 -19.28 16.99
C HIS A 306 -16.09 -20.77 17.17
N ASN A 307 -17.29 -21.06 17.67
CA ASN A 307 -17.76 -22.43 17.97
C ASN A 307 -16.78 -23.25 18.83
N GLY A 308 -16.17 -22.62 19.84
CA GLY A 308 -15.20 -23.24 20.74
C GLY A 308 -13.80 -23.42 20.16
N GLU A 309 -13.58 -23.04 18.89
CA GLU A 309 -12.27 -23.10 18.27
C GLU A 309 -11.57 -21.73 18.33
N LYS A 310 -10.47 -21.66 19.08
CA LYS A 310 -9.62 -20.48 19.18
C LYS A 310 -8.80 -20.27 17.90
N GLY A 311 -8.73 -19.02 17.47
CA GLY A 311 -7.94 -18.56 16.33
C GLY A 311 -7.27 -17.23 16.63
N ARG A 312 -6.44 -16.77 15.71
CA ARG A 312 -5.83 -15.44 15.74
C ARG A 312 -5.99 -14.81 14.37
N ALA A 313 -6.67 -13.68 14.31
CA ALA A 313 -6.75 -12.87 13.11
C ALA A 313 -5.39 -12.24 12.83
N ASP A 314 -4.95 -12.29 11.57
CA ASP A 314 -3.64 -11.76 11.20
C ASP A 314 -3.55 -10.25 11.42
N TYR A 315 -4.62 -9.52 11.05
CA TYR A 315 -4.82 -8.13 11.46
C TYR A 315 -6.30 -7.86 11.73
N VAL A 316 -6.57 -6.95 12.66
CA VAL A 316 -7.86 -6.28 12.81
C VAL A 316 -7.65 -4.78 12.64
N LEU A 317 -8.43 -4.19 11.74
CA LEU A 317 -8.36 -2.77 11.38
C LEU A 317 -9.39 -2.00 12.22
N PHE A 318 -8.90 -1.09 13.07
CA PHE A 318 -9.72 -0.29 13.96
C PHE A 318 -9.74 1.17 13.54
N SER A 319 -10.93 1.73 13.34
CA SER A 319 -11.09 3.18 13.22
C SER A 319 -11.56 3.74 14.54
N GLY A 320 -10.65 4.41 15.25
CA GLY A 320 -10.85 4.74 16.65
C GLY A 320 -10.99 3.47 17.51
N LEU A 321 -12.12 3.36 18.20
CA LEU A 321 -12.45 2.21 19.06
C LEU A 321 -13.33 1.16 18.35
N THR A 322 -13.59 1.33 17.05
CA THR A 322 -14.48 0.45 16.30
C THR A 322 -13.69 -0.51 15.41
N PRO A 323 -13.87 -1.84 15.56
CA PRO A 323 -13.31 -2.81 14.64
C PRO A 323 -14.06 -2.77 13.31
N MET A 324 -13.38 -2.31 12.26
CA MET A 324 -13.97 -2.11 10.95
C MET A 324 -13.76 -3.31 10.04
N ALA A 325 -12.57 -3.93 10.08
CA ALA A 325 -12.26 -5.04 9.21
C ALA A 325 -11.32 -6.07 9.82
N VAL A 326 -11.36 -7.29 9.29
CA VAL A 326 -10.36 -8.33 9.57
C VAL A 326 -9.58 -8.67 8.31
N VAL A 327 -8.28 -8.88 8.43
CA VAL A 327 -7.40 -9.28 7.34
C VAL A 327 -6.78 -10.64 7.67
N GLU A 328 -6.83 -11.56 6.72
CA GLU A 328 -6.09 -12.82 6.70
C GLU A 328 -4.90 -12.68 5.73
N ALA A 329 -3.69 -12.86 6.24
CA ALA A 329 -2.43 -12.77 5.51
C ALA A 329 -1.92 -14.18 5.18
N LYS A 330 -1.56 -14.43 3.93
CA LYS A 330 -0.97 -15.70 3.51
C LYS A 330 0.30 -15.52 2.70
N LYS A 331 1.17 -16.52 2.83
CA LYS A 331 2.38 -16.65 2.01
C LYS A 331 2.02 -16.75 0.53
N GLU A 332 3.03 -16.48 -0.25
CA GLU A 332 3.04 -16.53 -1.70
C GLU A 332 2.54 -17.87 -2.28
N ASN A 333 1.84 -17.81 -3.42
CA ASN A 333 1.26 -18.93 -4.16
C ASN A 333 0.03 -19.62 -3.54
N ALA A 334 -0.46 -19.13 -2.39
CA ALA A 334 -1.76 -19.55 -1.87
C ALA A 334 -2.93 -18.92 -2.68
N ASN A 335 -4.00 -19.67 -2.89
CA ASN A 335 -5.27 -19.10 -3.36
C ASN A 335 -5.84 -18.20 -2.25
N ILE A 336 -5.69 -16.90 -2.40
CA ILE A 336 -6.15 -15.88 -1.43
C ILE A 336 -7.67 -15.70 -1.49
N ALA A 337 -8.30 -15.89 -2.64
CA ALA A 337 -9.76 -15.81 -2.77
C ALA A 337 -10.46 -16.83 -1.85
N GLY A 338 -9.91 -18.05 -1.80
CA GLY A 338 -10.39 -19.14 -0.96
C GLY A 338 -10.17 -18.92 0.54
N LYS A 339 -9.34 -17.95 0.94
CA LYS A 339 -9.02 -17.66 2.35
C LYS A 339 -9.90 -16.59 2.97
N ILE A 340 -10.81 -16.00 2.20
CA ILE A 340 -11.86 -15.12 2.75
C ILE A 340 -12.73 -15.85 3.78
N SER A 341 -12.95 -17.17 3.66
CA SER A 341 -13.69 -17.95 4.66
C SER A 341 -13.01 -17.97 6.04
N GLN A 342 -11.68 -17.91 6.06
CA GLN A 342 -10.91 -17.80 7.30
C GLN A 342 -11.12 -16.41 7.94
N ALA A 343 -11.08 -15.35 7.13
CA ALA A 343 -11.38 -13.99 7.61
C ALA A 343 -12.85 -13.82 8.07
N GLU A 344 -13.80 -14.49 7.39
CA GLU A 344 -15.20 -14.60 7.81
C GLU A 344 -15.32 -15.24 9.19
N ARG A 345 -14.62 -16.35 9.43
CA ARG A 345 -14.59 -17.00 10.74
C ARG A 345 -14.04 -16.09 11.83
N TYR A 346 -12.99 -15.31 11.57
CA TYR A 346 -12.49 -14.34 12.54
C TYR A 346 -13.50 -13.24 12.84
N SER A 347 -14.22 -12.74 11.83
CA SER A 347 -15.29 -11.76 12.04
C SER A 347 -16.40 -12.33 12.93
N LYS A 348 -16.79 -13.60 12.74
CA LYS A 348 -17.79 -14.26 13.60
C LYS A 348 -17.28 -14.48 15.02
N GLY A 349 -16.01 -14.86 15.16
CA GLY A 349 -15.38 -15.15 16.44
C GLY A 349 -14.78 -13.95 17.17
N PHE A 350 -15.01 -12.73 16.70
CA PHE A 350 -14.49 -11.54 17.34
C PHE A 350 -15.33 -11.18 18.58
N SER A 351 -14.66 -10.95 19.71
CA SER A 351 -15.31 -10.50 20.93
C SER A 351 -15.23 -8.98 21.07
N ILE A 352 -16.36 -8.33 21.29
CA ILE A 352 -16.43 -6.88 21.55
C ILE A 352 -16.62 -6.68 23.05
N SER A 353 -15.66 -6.00 23.67
CA SER A 353 -15.70 -5.59 25.07
C SER A 353 -15.37 -4.10 25.19
N PRO A 354 -15.88 -3.39 26.20
CA PRO A 354 -15.45 -2.03 26.50
C PRO A 354 -13.91 -1.94 26.59
N PRO A 355 -13.28 -0.85 26.10
CA PRO A 355 -13.87 0.38 25.57
C PRO A 355 -14.27 0.31 24.07
N MET A 356 -14.16 -0.86 23.41
CA MET A 356 -14.49 -0.98 22.00
C MET A 356 -15.98 -0.72 21.73
N GLN A 357 -16.24 -0.07 20.60
CA GLN A 357 -17.60 0.19 20.13
C GLN A 357 -17.90 -0.71 18.95
N SER A 358 -19.09 -1.28 18.90
CA SER A 358 -19.43 -2.18 17.81
C SER A 358 -19.67 -1.44 16.50
N ALA A 359 -19.30 -2.06 15.37
CA ALA A 359 -19.53 -1.45 14.08
C ALA A 359 -21.03 -1.38 13.71
N TRP A 360 -21.85 -2.31 14.23
CA TRP A 360 -23.29 -2.31 13.95
C TRP A 360 -24.01 -1.16 14.67
N GLU A 361 -23.60 -0.79 15.88
CA GLU A 361 -24.12 0.40 16.57
C GLU A 361 -23.83 1.68 15.76
N LEU A 362 -22.63 1.81 15.19
CA LEU A 362 -22.30 2.93 14.29
C LEU A 362 -23.13 2.93 13.00
N ALA A 363 -23.63 1.77 12.57
CA ALA A 363 -24.55 1.64 11.46
C ALA A 363 -26.03 1.86 11.85
N GLY A 364 -26.31 2.20 13.12
CA GLY A 364 -27.66 2.40 13.64
C GLY A 364 -28.42 1.10 13.94
N MET A 365 -27.72 -0.02 14.05
CA MET A 365 -28.30 -1.34 14.33
C MET A 365 -28.11 -1.71 15.80
N THR A 366 -29.00 -2.54 16.34
CA THR A 366 -28.91 -3.06 17.72
C THR A 366 -28.19 -4.39 17.82
N ILE A 367 -28.11 -5.14 16.71
CA ILE A 367 -27.44 -6.43 16.62
C ILE A 367 -26.50 -6.45 15.41
N ALA A 368 -25.48 -7.29 15.51
CA ALA A 368 -24.53 -7.60 14.45
C ALA A 368 -25.22 -8.19 13.20
N TRP A 369 -24.48 -8.36 12.10
CA TRP A 369 -25.06 -8.84 10.84
C TRP A 369 -25.26 -10.35 10.86
N PRO A 370 -26.42 -10.87 10.44
CA PRO A 370 -26.70 -12.31 10.44
C PRO A 370 -25.76 -13.03 9.47
N ASP A 371 -25.30 -14.21 9.84
CA ASP A 371 -24.56 -15.08 8.93
C ASP A 371 -25.50 -16.02 8.15
N GLU A 372 -24.93 -17.03 7.47
CA GLU A 372 -25.70 -18.03 6.72
C GLU A 372 -26.44 -19.04 7.63
N HIS A 373 -26.21 -19.00 8.94
CA HIS A 373 -26.81 -19.83 9.97
C HIS A 373 -27.46 -18.92 11.03
N ASP A 374 -27.68 -19.41 12.26
CA ASP A 374 -28.16 -18.59 13.39
C ASP A 374 -27.03 -17.77 14.06
N GLY A 375 -25.92 -17.56 13.37
CA GLY A 375 -24.74 -16.83 13.83
C GLY A 375 -24.73 -15.37 13.38
N HIS A 376 -23.69 -14.65 13.76
CA HIS A 376 -23.53 -13.24 13.38
C HIS A 376 -22.08 -12.87 13.07
N TYR A 377 -21.87 -12.12 12.01
CA TYR A 377 -20.62 -11.42 11.72
C TYR A 377 -20.48 -10.19 12.62
N LYS A 378 -19.49 -10.17 13.52
CA LYS A 378 -19.28 -9.04 14.44
C LYS A 378 -18.50 -7.89 13.81
N ILE A 379 -17.72 -8.19 12.76
CA ILE A 379 -16.95 -7.20 11.98
C ILE A 379 -17.44 -7.21 10.52
N PRO A 380 -17.82 -6.07 9.92
CA PRO A 380 -18.56 -6.02 8.66
C PRO A 380 -17.73 -6.30 7.41
N PHE A 381 -16.41 -6.13 7.48
CA PHE A 381 -15.52 -6.20 6.32
C PHE A 381 -14.43 -7.23 6.54
N VAL A 382 -14.19 -8.06 5.54
CA VAL A 382 -13.19 -9.12 5.61
C VAL A 382 -12.28 -9.08 4.39
N TYR A 383 -11.00 -9.31 4.62
CA TYR A 383 -9.97 -9.30 3.60
C TYR A 383 -9.13 -10.58 3.65
N SER A 384 -8.59 -10.95 2.49
CA SER A 384 -7.47 -11.87 2.41
C SER A 384 -6.42 -11.33 1.45
N CYS A 385 -5.16 -11.38 1.84
CA CYS A 385 -4.06 -10.80 1.05
C CYS A 385 -2.77 -11.61 1.21
N ASN A 386 -1.81 -11.34 0.33
CA ASN A 386 -0.49 -11.98 0.35
C ASN A 386 0.66 -11.01 0.10
N GLY A 387 0.45 -9.71 0.29
CA GLY A 387 1.45 -8.66 0.07
C GLY A 387 1.86 -8.44 -1.39
N ARG A 388 1.46 -9.30 -2.34
CA ARG A 388 1.74 -9.08 -3.76
C ARG A 388 0.85 -7.98 -4.32
N PRO A 389 1.32 -7.21 -5.33
CA PRO A 389 0.44 -6.35 -6.10
C PRO A 389 -0.66 -7.14 -6.80
N TYR A 390 -1.79 -6.48 -7.02
CA TYR A 390 -2.91 -7.08 -7.75
C TYR A 390 -2.56 -7.31 -9.23
N VAL A 391 -2.72 -8.56 -9.68
CA VAL A 391 -2.61 -8.96 -11.10
C VAL A 391 -3.96 -9.46 -11.58
N PRO A 392 -4.63 -8.76 -12.52
CA PRO A 392 -5.95 -9.17 -13.00
C PRO A 392 -6.01 -10.61 -13.52
N GLN A 393 -4.97 -11.07 -14.22
CA GLN A 393 -4.87 -12.42 -14.79
C GLN A 393 -4.73 -13.51 -13.72
N LEU A 394 -4.22 -13.16 -12.54
CA LEU A 394 -3.99 -14.07 -11.40
C LEU A 394 -4.72 -13.55 -10.17
N ALA A 395 -5.93 -13.00 -10.35
CA ALA A 395 -6.65 -12.32 -9.29
C ALA A 395 -6.80 -13.20 -8.04
N GLU A 396 -7.10 -14.50 -8.19
CA GLU A 396 -7.27 -15.42 -7.06
C GLU A 396 -5.98 -15.76 -6.31
N GLN A 397 -4.81 -15.44 -6.87
CA GLN A 397 -3.49 -15.79 -6.32
C GLN A 397 -2.65 -14.54 -5.99
N SER A 398 -3.14 -13.33 -6.24
CA SER A 398 -2.39 -12.08 -6.08
C SER A 398 -3.25 -10.91 -5.62
N GLY A 399 -2.66 -10.03 -4.81
CA GLY A 399 -3.33 -8.82 -4.34
C GLY A 399 -4.14 -9.05 -3.08
N THR A 400 -5.24 -8.29 -3.00
CA THR A 400 -6.13 -8.26 -1.85
C THR A 400 -7.53 -8.64 -2.31
N TRP A 401 -8.14 -9.63 -1.65
CA TRP A 401 -9.55 -9.95 -1.79
C TRP A 401 -10.34 -9.33 -0.65
N PHE A 402 -11.61 -9.07 -0.93
CA PHE A 402 -12.53 -8.41 -0.03
C PHE A 402 -13.93 -8.98 -0.14
N ARG A 403 -14.62 -9.08 1.00
CA ARG A 403 -16.07 -9.26 1.08
C ARG A 403 -16.65 -8.30 2.12
N ASP A 404 -17.82 -7.78 1.79
CA ASP A 404 -18.70 -7.04 2.71
C ASP A 404 -19.73 -8.04 3.27
N VAL A 405 -19.56 -8.51 4.49
CA VAL A 405 -20.35 -9.62 5.04
C VAL A 405 -21.70 -9.19 5.63
N ARG A 406 -22.05 -7.90 5.50
CA ARG A 406 -23.30 -7.35 6.02
C ARG A 406 -24.55 -7.81 5.30
N ASP A 407 -24.38 -8.31 4.07
CA ASP A 407 -25.44 -8.87 3.24
C ASP A 407 -24.89 -10.12 2.54
N GLN A 408 -25.66 -11.21 2.59
CA GLN A 408 -25.30 -12.49 1.97
C GLN A 408 -25.13 -12.37 0.44
N ALA A 409 -25.85 -11.45 -0.21
CA ALA A 409 -25.75 -11.19 -1.63
C ALA A 409 -24.42 -10.54 -2.05
N ASN A 410 -23.65 -9.99 -1.10
CA ASN A 410 -22.34 -9.42 -1.40
C ASN A 410 -21.31 -10.52 -1.71
N THR A 411 -20.85 -10.54 -2.95
CA THR A 411 -19.83 -11.48 -3.43
C THR A 411 -18.40 -11.04 -3.08
N LYS A 412 -17.54 -12.03 -2.89
CA LYS A 412 -16.08 -11.88 -2.74
C LYS A 412 -15.49 -11.30 -4.03
N ARG A 413 -14.55 -10.38 -3.94
CA ARG A 413 -13.90 -9.77 -5.10
C ARG A 413 -12.45 -9.38 -4.82
N ALA A 414 -11.64 -9.36 -5.86
CA ALA A 414 -10.31 -8.76 -5.80
C ALA A 414 -10.39 -7.22 -5.75
N LEU A 415 -9.41 -6.62 -5.10
CA LEU A 415 -9.20 -5.18 -4.98
C LEU A 415 -7.76 -4.84 -5.37
N PRO A 416 -7.54 -3.71 -6.07
CA PRO A 416 -6.20 -3.20 -6.34
C PRO A 416 -5.48 -2.72 -5.08
N LYS A 417 -6.21 -2.13 -4.12
CA LYS A 417 -5.68 -1.56 -2.86
C LYS A 417 -6.67 -1.79 -1.71
N PHE A 418 -6.18 -1.72 -0.47
CA PHE A 418 -7.04 -1.66 0.71
C PHE A 418 -7.92 -0.41 0.69
N HIS A 419 -9.10 -0.50 1.31
CA HIS A 419 -9.92 0.67 1.54
C HIS A 419 -9.30 1.54 2.65
N THR A 420 -9.48 2.86 2.54
CA THR A 420 -9.10 3.79 3.60
C THR A 420 -10.05 3.68 4.81
N PRO A 421 -9.63 4.10 6.02
CA PRO A 421 -10.50 4.14 7.19
C PRO A 421 -11.82 4.90 6.93
N GLU A 422 -11.73 6.08 6.34
CA GLU A 422 -12.89 6.92 6.01
C GLU A 422 -13.76 6.27 4.93
N GLY A 423 -13.14 5.55 3.99
CA GLY A 423 -13.84 4.76 2.97
C GLY A 423 -14.66 3.64 3.59
N LEU A 424 -14.13 2.93 4.59
CA LEU A 424 -14.88 1.90 5.31
C LEU A 424 -15.98 2.50 6.20
N ILE A 425 -15.74 3.63 6.86
CA ILE A 425 -16.78 4.33 7.64
C ILE A 425 -17.93 4.78 6.74
N ASP A 426 -17.65 5.40 5.59
CA ASP A 426 -18.69 5.80 4.64
C ASP A 426 -19.47 4.58 4.15
N LYS A 427 -18.75 3.50 3.82
CA LYS A 427 -19.36 2.24 3.38
C LYS A 427 -20.22 1.61 4.47
N LEU A 428 -19.84 1.75 5.74
CA LEU A 428 -20.58 1.27 6.90
C LEU A 428 -21.90 2.04 7.08
N LYS A 429 -21.83 3.38 7.06
CA LYS A 429 -22.97 4.27 7.37
C LYS A 429 -23.94 4.46 6.21
N ARG A 430 -23.49 4.34 4.96
CA ARG A 430 -24.31 4.56 3.78
C ARG A 430 -25.27 3.39 3.53
N SER A 431 -26.57 3.66 3.59
CA SER A 431 -27.61 2.67 3.27
C SER A 431 -27.89 2.64 1.76
N LYS A 432 -27.64 1.47 1.14
CA LYS A 432 -28.00 1.24 -0.27
C LYS A 432 -29.52 1.26 -0.46
N GLU A 433 -30.26 0.66 0.47
CA GLU A 433 -31.71 0.54 0.41
C GLU A 433 -32.39 1.91 0.44
N GLU A 434 -31.98 2.78 1.38
CA GLU A 434 -32.51 4.15 1.45
C GLU A 434 -32.15 4.96 0.20
N ALA A 435 -30.92 4.80 -0.31
CA ALA A 435 -30.52 5.46 -1.55
C ALA A 435 -31.37 4.99 -2.76
N GLU A 436 -31.68 3.70 -2.84
CA GLU A 436 -32.52 3.14 -3.89
C GLU A 436 -33.98 3.58 -3.77
N LYS A 437 -34.51 3.68 -2.55
CA LYS A 437 -35.84 4.24 -2.28
C LYS A 437 -35.90 5.70 -2.70
N LYS A 438 -34.87 6.50 -2.37
CA LYS A 438 -34.74 7.89 -2.83
C LYS A 438 -34.71 7.97 -4.35
N LEU A 439 -33.89 7.15 -5.03
CA LEU A 439 -33.82 7.12 -6.50
C LEU A 439 -35.17 6.81 -7.16
N LYS A 440 -35.91 5.80 -6.64
CA LYS A 440 -37.22 5.44 -7.16
C LYS A 440 -38.26 6.55 -7.00
N ALA A 441 -38.19 7.32 -5.92
CA ALA A 441 -39.09 8.44 -5.65
C ALA A 441 -38.66 9.74 -6.37
N GLU A 442 -37.41 9.85 -6.80
CA GLU A 442 -36.84 11.07 -7.35
C GLU A 442 -37.44 11.40 -8.74
N PRO A 443 -38.05 12.59 -8.94
CA PRO A 443 -38.62 12.98 -10.23
C PRO A 443 -37.55 13.30 -11.28
N PHE A 444 -37.93 13.28 -12.56
CA PHE A 444 -37.03 13.59 -13.70
C PHE A 444 -37.19 15.02 -14.25
N GLY A 445 -38.23 15.76 -13.83
CA GLY A 445 -38.62 17.02 -14.48
C GLY A 445 -37.51 18.08 -14.57
N TYR A 446 -36.67 18.19 -13.54
CA TYR A 446 -35.57 19.15 -13.52
C TYR A 446 -34.40 18.77 -14.45
N LEU A 447 -34.30 17.50 -14.88
CA LEU A 447 -33.22 17.05 -15.75
C LEU A 447 -33.42 17.47 -17.21
N LYS A 448 -34.62 17.86 -17.64
CA LYS A 448 -34.94 18.24 -19.03
C LYS A 448 -34.35 17.26 -20.06
N VAL A 449 -34.43 15.96 -19.76
CA VAL A 449 -33.95 14.88 -20.62
C VAL A 449 -35.09 14.37 -21.51
N ARG A 450 -34.75 13.80 -22.67
CA ARG A 450 -35.71 13.14 -23.57
C ARG A 450 -36.10 11.77 -23.03
N ASP A 451 -37.24 11.25 -23.45
CA ASP A 451 -37.79 9.97 -22.98
C ASP A 451 -36.80 8.80 -23.06
N TYR A 452 -36.05 8.69 -24.15
CA TYR A 452 -35.07 7.61 -24.32
C TYR A 452 -33.87 7.75 -23.36
N GLN A 453 -33.50 8.99 -22.98
CA GLN A 453 -32.44 9.24 -22.01
C GLN A 453 -32.93 8.91 -20.60
N GLN A 454 -34.19 9.23 -20.27
CA GLN A 454 -34.81 8.82 -19.02
C GLN A 454 -34.89 7.29 -18.91
N LYS A 455 -35.32 6.60 -19.98
CA LYS A 455 -35.32 5.12 -20.04
C LYS A 455 -33.92 4.55 -19.82
N ALA A 456 -32.89 5.16 -20.40
CA ALA A 456 -31.50 4.78 -20.19
C ALA A 456 -31.06 4.93 -18.73
N ILE A 457 -31.39 6.04 -18.08
CA ILE A 457 -31.09 6.28 -16.66
C ILE A 457 -31.76 5.22 -15.78
N ILE A 458 -33.07 4.99 -15.98
CA ILE A 458 -33.85 4.00 -15.23
C ILE A 458 -33.27 2.60 -15.41
N ALA A 459 -32.83 2.24 -16.62
CA ALA A 459 -32.21 0.94 -16.88
C ALA A 459 -30.93 0.76 -16.04
N VAL A 460 -30.07 1.78 -15.97
CA VAL A 460 -28.84 1.73 -15.15
C VAL A 460 -29.17 1.66 -13.66
N GLU A 461 -30.14 2.46 -13.17
CA GLU A 461 -30.60 2.40 -11.78
C GLU A 461 -31.12 1.01 -11.40
N ASN A 462 -31.93 0.39 -12.26
CA ASN A 462 -32.46 -0.96 -12.06
C ASN A 462 -31.36 -2.04 -12.11
N SER A 463 -30.36 -1.90 -12.97
CA SER A 463 -29.21 -2.81 -13.00
C SER A 463 -28.43 -2.75 -11.68
N LEU A 464 -28.15 -1.54 -11.18
CA LEU A 464 -27.42 -1.35 -9.92
C LEU A 464 -28.21 -1.84 -8.70
N ALA A 465 -29.54 -1.67 -8.69
CA ALA A 465 -30.42 -2.20 -7.64
C ALA A 465 -30.45 -3.75 -7.59
N LYS A 466 -30.03 -4.41 -8.68
CA LYS A 466 -29.84 -5.87 -8.75
C LYS A 466 -28.40 -6.29 -8.44
N GLU A 467 -27.61 -5.42 -7.83
CA GLU A 467 -26.18 -5.61 -7.56
C GLU A 467 -25.31 -5.87 -8.80
N VAL A 468 -25.82 -5.55 -10.00
CA VAL A 468 -25.03 -5.60 -11.24
C VAL A 468 -24.16 -4.34 -11.30
N ARG A 469 -22.85 -4.53 -11.12
CA ARG A 469 -21.88 -3.43 -10.96
C ARG A 469 -21.41 -2.81 -12.27
N THR A 470 -21.70 -3.44 -13.40
CA THR A 470 -21.29 -2.99 -14.73
C THR A 470 -22.50 -2.87 -15.65
N ALA A 471 -22.60 -1.74 -16.34
CA ALA A 471 -23.65 -1.48 -17.32
C ALA A 471 -23.02 -0.87 -18.57
N LEU A 472 -23.46 -1.34 -19.74
CA LEU A 472 -23.08 -0.76 -21.03
C LEU A 472 -24.29 -0.02 -21.60
N LEU A 473 -24.15 1.28 -21.81
CA LEU A 473 -25.18 2.11 -22.44
C LEU A 473 -24.75 2.49 -23.87
N ALA A 474 -25.37 1.85 -24.86
CA ALA A 474 -25.12 2.14 -26.27
C ALA A 474 -26.04 3.27 -26.77
N MET A 475 -25.45 4.40 -27.16
CA MET A 475 -26.18 5.57 -27.67
C MET A 475 -25.45 6.17 -28.88
N ALA A 476 -26.19 6.46 -29.95
CA ALA A 476 -25.63 7.08 -31.15
C ALA A 476 -25.01 8.46 -30.86
N THR A 477 -24.12 8.93 -31.74
CA THR A 477 -23.53 10.28 -31.61
C THR A 477 -24.60 11.34 -31.89
N GLY A 478 -24.56 12.45 -31.14
CA GLY A 478 -25.58 13.50 -31.22
C GLY A 478 -26.87 13.25 -30.43
N THR A 479 -27.09 12.06 -29.85
CA THR A 479 -28.31 11.76 -29.07
C THR A 479 -28.26 12.25 -27.62
N GLY A 480 -27.25 13.05 -27.24
CA GLY A 480 -27.15 13.66 -25.91
C GLY A 480 -26.56 12.77 -24.82
N LYS A 481 -25.53 11.97 -25.12
CA LYS A 481 -24.82 11.12 -24.14
C LYS A 481 -24.42 11.88 -22.87
N THR A 482 -23.77 13.02 -23.03
CA THR A 482 -23.29 13.85 -21.91
C THR A 482 -24.43 14.29 -21.01
N ARG A 483 -25.55 14.78 -21.58
CA ARG A 483 -26.75 15.17 -20.81
C ARG A 483 -27.36 14.01 -20.03
N THR A 484 -27.40 12.81 -20.62
CA THR A 484 -27.86 11.60 -19.93
C THR A 484 -26.98 11.28 -18.73
N ILE A 485 -25.66 11.30 -18.89
CA ILE A 485 -24.72 10.98 -17.81
C ILE A 485 -24.73 12.04 -16.71
N ILE A 486 -24.84 13.33 -17.02
CA ILE A 486 -25.00 14.39 -16.02
C ILE A 486 -26.22 14.12 -15.14
N GLY A 487 -27.37 13.79 -15.75
CA GLY A 487 -28.58 13.47 -14.99
C GLY A 487 -28.43 12.23 -14.11
N LEU A 488 -27.77 11.19 -14.63
CA LEU A 488 -27.47 9.98 -13.88
C LEU A 488 -26.56 10.25 -12.67
N MET A 489 -25.45 10.97 -12.88
CA MET A 489 -24.51 11.33 -11.82
C MET A 489 -25.18 12.16 -10.72
N TYR A 490 -25.95 13.18 -11.13
CA TYR A 490 -26.68 14.02 -10.19
C TYR A 490 -27.64 13.21 -9.32
N ARG A 491 -28.46 12.35 -9.93
CA ARG A 491 -29.41 11.49 -9.20
C ARG A 491 -28.71 10.58 -8.20
N PHE A 492 -27.58 9.98 -8.58
CA PHE A 492 -26.79 9.15 -7.67
C PHE A 492 -26.18 9.92 -6.50
N LEU A 493 -25.68 11.13 -6.73
CA LEU A 493 -25.11 11.96 -5.67
C LEU A 493 -26.20 12.47 -4.73
N LYS A 494 -27.35 12.91 -5.26
CA LYS A 494 -28.51 13.39 -4.49
C LYS A 494 -29.13 12.30 -3.63
N ALA A 495 -29.28 11.10 -4.17
CA ALA A 495 -29.78 9.96 -3.42
C ALA A 495 -28.74 9.36 -2.46
N GLU A 496 -27.50 9.87 -2.46
CA GLU A 496 -26.37 9.32 -1.73
C GLU A 496 -26.13 7.84 -2.04
N ARG A 497 -26.38 7.41 -3.28
CA ARG A 497 -26.06 6.04 -3.72
C ARG A 497 -24.55 5.82 -3.86
N PHE A 498 -23.84 6.87 -4.26
CA PHE A 498 -22.38 6.90 -4.36
C PHE A 498 -21.83 8.18 -3.72
N LYS A 499 -20.67 8.07 -3.07
CA LYS A 499 -19.95 9.21 -2.50
C LYS A 499 -19.23 10.01 -3.59
N ARG A 500 -18.51 9.30 -4.46
CA ARG A 500 -17.64 9.88 -5.50
C ARG A 500 -17.91 9.24 -6.85
N ILE A 501 -17.74 10.01 -7.91
CA ILE A 501 -17.87 9.57 -9.30
C ILE A 501 -16.61 9.98 -10.07
N LEU A 502 -15.97 9.02 -10.73
CA LEU A 502 -14.87 9.26 -11.67
C LEU A 502 -15.43 9.23 -13.10
N PHE A 503 -15.31 10.33 -13.82
CA PHE A 503 -15.71 10.47 -15.21
C PHE A 503 -14.48 10.40 -16.12
N LEU A 504 -14.32 9.29 -16.83
CA LEU A 504 -13.17 9.03 -17.68
C LEU A 504 -13.43 9.40 -19.14
N VAL A 505 -12.43 10.04 -19.76
CA VAL A 505 -12.42 10.41 -21.17
C VAL A 505 -11.15 9.95 -21.87
N ASP A 506 -11.21 9.80 -23.20
CA ASP A 506 -10.03 9.40 -23.99
C ASP A 506 -8.96 10.49 -24.05
N ARG A 507 -9.38 11.77 -24.21
CA ARG A 507 -8.46 12.89 -24.47
C ARG A 507 -8.85 14.13 -23.65
N THR A 508 -7.86 14.97 -23.35
CA THR A 508 -8.03 16.22 -22.59
C THR A 508 -9.11 17.13 -23.16
N ALA A 509 -9.19 17.31 -24.49
CA ALA A 509 -10.21 18.12 -25.14
C ALA A 509 -11.65 17.62 -24.86
N LEU A 510 -11.86 16.30 -24.78
CA LEU A 510 -13.15 15.71 -24.41
C LEU A 510 -13.46 15.89 -22.92
N GLY A 511 -12.42 15.92 -22.08
CA GLY A 511 -12.55 16.21 -20.65
C GLY A 511 -12.98 17.66 -20.42
N GLN A 512 -12.37 18.61 -21.14
CA GLN A 512 -12.80 20.02 -21.07
C GLN A 512 -14.26 20.18 -21.52
N GLN A 513 -14.65 19.54 -22.63
CA GLN A 513 -16.06 19.54 -23.07
C GLN A 513 -17.02 18.96 -22.03
N ALA A 514 -16.58 17.96 -21.26
CA ALA A 514 -17.40 17.42 -20.17
C ALA A 514 -17.52 18.40 -19.01
N ILE A 515 -16.42 19.05 -18.61
CA ILE A 515 -16.40 20.09 -17.57
C ILE A 515 -17.31 21.27 -17.95
N ASP A 516 -17.19 21.77 -19.19
CA ASP A 516 -18.04 22.84 -19.70
C ASP A 516 -19.52 22.44 -19.64
N ALA A 517 -19.84 21.20 -20.05
CA ALA A 517 -21.20 20.68 -19.92
C ALA A 517 -21.67 20.56 -18.46
N PHE A 518 -20.78 20.25 -17.50
CA PHE A 518 -21.13 20.19 -16.08
C PHE A 518 -21.41 21.60 -15.50
N ASN A 519 -20.75 22.62 -16.04
CA ASN A 519 -20.89 24.02 -15.65
C ASN A 519 -22.13 24.68 -16.27
N GLU A 520 -22.56 24.26 -17.45
CA GLU A 520 -23.66 24.90 -18.19
C GLU A 520 -25.02 24.19 -18.01
N ALA A 521 -25.03 22.87 -17.85
CA ALA A 521 -26.25 22.10 -17.96
C ALA A 521 -27.13 22.27 -16.70
N PRO A 522 -28.29 22.94 -16.79
CA PRO A 522 -29.11 23.25 -15.61
C PRO A 522 -29.78 21.99 -15.07
N LEU A 523 -29.84 21.88 -13.74
CA LEU A 523 -30.45 20.79 -12.99
C LEU A 523 -31.54 21.37 -12.06
N GLU A 524 -31.58 20.95 -10.81
CA GLU A 524 -32.54 21.43 -9.82
C GLU A 524 -32.28 22.90 -9.46
N GLN A 525 -33.36 23.68 -9.28
CA GLN A 525 -33.31 25.12 -8.98
C GLN A 525 -32.45 25.94 -9.98
N ASN A 526 -32.28 25.45 -11.21
CA ASN A 526 -31.37 26.00 -12.23
C ASN A 526 -29.90 26.11 -11.78
N HIS A 527 -29.50 25.34 -10.77
CA HIS A 527 -28.08 25.15 -10.46
C HIS A 527 -27.50 24.06 -11.35
N THR A 528 -26.21 24.20 -11.66
CA THR A 528 -25.46 23.26 -12.49
C THR A 528 -24.73 22.26 -11.60
N LEU A 529 -24.20 21.18 -12.17
CA LEU A 529 -23.59 20.11 -11.38
C LEU A 529 -22.43 20.63 -10.53
N SER A 530 -21.56 21.45 -11.13
CA SER A 530 -20.38 22.03 -10.48
C SER A 530 -20.73 23.09 -9.43
N LYS A 531 -21.94 23.66 -9.47
CA LYS A 531 -22.41 24.58 -8.42
C LYS A 531 -22.98 23.84 -7.21
N ILE A 532 -23.51 22.62 -7.42
CA ILE A 532 -24.12 21.81 -6.36
C ILE A 532 -23.04 20.93 -5.68
N TYR A 533 -22.06 20.46 -6.44
CA TYR A 533 -21.02 19.55 -5.98
C TYR A 533 -19.64 20.01 -6.43
N ASN A 534 -18.62 19.76 -5.60
CA ASN A 534 -17.24 20.00 -6.00
C ASN A 534 -16.82 19.01 -7.12
N VAL A 535 -16.40 19.57 -8.26
CA VAL A 535 -15.94 18.86 -9.45
C VAL A 535 -14.47 19.19 -9.67
N ALA A 536 -13.59 18.20 -9.50
CA ALA A 536 -12.16 18.37 -9.77
C ALA A 536 -11.86 18.31 -11.28
N GLU A 537 -11.04 19.25 -11.74
CA GLU A 537 -10.63 19.41 -13.13
C GLU A 537 -9.46 18.49 -13.53
N LEU A 538 -9.11 18.50 -14.82
CA LEU A 538 -8.02 17.71 -15.36
C LEU A 538 -6.66 18.13 -14.75
N GLY A 539 -5.93 17.17 -14.19
CA GLY A 539 -4.60 17.39 -13.61
C GLY A 539 -4.59 17.57 -12.08
N ASP A 540 -5.74 17.86 -11.48
CA ASP A 540 -5.91 17.81 -10.03
C ASP A 540 -6.22 16.36 -9.60
N MET A 541 -5.15 15.58 -9.45
CA MET A 541 -5.21 14.17 -9.04
C MET A 541 -5.20 14.02 -7.52
N ALA A 542 -5.08 15.13 -6.76
CA ALA A 542 -5.21 15.07 -5.32
C ALA A 542 -6.66 14.68 -4.99
N ALA A 543 -6.82 13.55 -4.32
CA ALA A 543 -8.13 13.14 -3.84
C ALA A 543 -8.54 14.03 -2.66
N GLU A 544 -8.93 15.28 -2.93
CA GLU A 544 -9.50 16.13 -1.90
C GLU A 544 -10.73 15.44 -1.31
N ALA A 545 -10.88 15.53 0.01
CA ALA A 545 -11.95 14.85 0.74
C ALA A 545 -13.35 15.33 0.31
N GLU A 546 -13.44 16.54 -0.24
CA GLU A 546 -14.68 17.21 -0.65
C GLU A 546 -15.08 16.92 -2.10
N THR A 547 -14.15 16.45 -2.95
CA THR A 547 -14.42 16.19 -4.37
C THR A 547 -15.44 15.07 -4.55
N ARG A 548 -16.57 15.40 -5.17
CA ARG A 548 -17.67 14.44 -5.44
C ARG A 548 -17.63 13.90 -6.86
N VAL A 549 -17.15 14.69 -7.81
CA VAL A 549 -16.95 14.28 -9.21
C VAL A 549 -15.52 14.61 -9.63
N GLN A 550 -14.84 13.68 -10.28
CA GLN A 550 -13.50 13.91 -10.83
C GLN A 550 -13.51 13.59 -12.31
N VAL A 551 -12.96 14.48 -13.14
CA VAL A 551 -12.77 14.25 -14.58
C VAL A 551 -11.32 13.90 -14.84
N ALA A 552 -11.07 12.74 -15.46
CA ALA A 552 -9.71 12.29 -15.77
C ALA A 552 -9.62 11.65 -17.15
N THR A 553 -8.43 11.65 -17.73
CA THR A 553 -8.16 10.89 -18.96
C THR A 553 -7.76 9.47 -18.63
N VAL A 554 -7.99 8.51 -19.53
CA VAL A 554 -7.54 7.11 -19.34
C VAL A 554 -6.01 7.00 -19.21
N GLN A 555 -5.27 8.01 -19.69
CA GLN A 555 -3.82 8.08 -19.66
C GLN A 555 -3.25 8.74 -18.40
N ALA A 556 -4.11 9.29 -17.52
CA ALA A 556 -3.72 10.05 -16.33
C ALA A 556 -3.48 9.17 -15.11
#